data_AF-A0A353S9B4-F1
#
_entry.id   AF-A0A353S9B4-F1
#
_cell.length_a   1.000
_cell.length_b   1.000
_cell.length_c   1.000
_cell.angle_alpha   90.00
_cell.angle_beta   90.00
_cell.angle_gamma   90.00
#
_symmetry.space_group_name_H-M   'P 1'
#
loop_
_entity.id
_entity.type
_entity.pdbx_description
1 polymer ?
#
loop_
_entity_poly.entity_id
_entity_poly.type
_entity_poly.pdbx_seq_one_letter_code
_entity_poly.pdbx_strand_id
1 'polypeptide(L)'
;SRREGDCSGGRLSAILQAMSDMLFYVLLAVSVLVIVFLLNWFIRWKAYGRTEAARHKADAARRKAATKGLIVTCPLCNSRLMPGEELVSRVYRPMDVPDQLCTINGCPHCYPSPEPGIRRVCPVCGKNVPLKDAHLIARLFNYKDGKKHVIVTGCTECCKKH
;
A
#
# COMPACT_ATOMS: atom_id res chain seq x y z
N SER A 1 -22.63 90.17 -32.71
CA SER A 1 -22.59 89.39 -31.47
C SER A 1 -22.21 87.96 -31.83
N ARG A 2 -20.98 87.55 -31.50
CA ARG A 2 -20.38 86.25 -31.83
C ARG A 2 -20.45 85.38 -30.58
N ARG A 3 -20.95 84.14 -30.69
CA ARG A 3 -20.49 82.94 -29.95
C ARG A 3 -21.36 81.74 -30.31
N GLU A 4 -20.99 81.05 -31.38
CA GLU A 4 -21.30 79.63 -31.56
C GLU A 4 -20.04 78.88 -31.14
N GLY A 5 -20.05 78.36 -29.91
CA GLY A 5 -18.93 77.64 -29.31
C GLY A 5 -19.26 76.15 -29.22
N ASP A 6 -18.45 75.35 -29.92
CA ASP A 6 -18.09 73.96 -29.65
C ASP A 6 -19.08 73.07 -28.90
N CYS A 7 -19.82 72.24 -29.66
CA CYS A 7 -20.61 71.13 -29.11
C CYS A 7 -20.15 69.74 -29.64
N SER A 8 -18.96 69.65 -30.23
CA SER A 8 -18.44 68.41 -30.84
C SER A 8 -17.36 67.69 -30.03
N GLY A 9 -16.78 68.31 -28.99
CA GLY A 9 -15.67 67.75 -28.20
C GLY A 9 -16.07 66.70 -27.14
N GLY A 10 -17.30 66.73 -26.64
CA GLY A 10 -17.73 65.86 -25.51
C GLY A 10 -18.10 64.42 -25.88
N ARG A 11 -18.43 64.14 -27.14
CA ARG A 11 -18.74 62.77 -27.59
C ARG A 11 -17.49 61.95 -27.83
N LEU A 12 -16.41 62.57 -28.30
CA LEU A 12 -15.11 61.89 -28.50
C LEU A 12 -14.45 61.49 -27.18
N SER A 13 -14.49 62.34 -26.15
CA SER A 13 -13.93 62.02 -24.83
C SER A 13 -14.70 60.90 -24.13
N ALA A 14 -16.04 60.91 -24.17
CA ALA A 14 -16.86 59.85 -23.57
C ALA A 14 -16.68 58.48 -24.26
N ILE A 15 -16.52 58.46 -25.59
CA ILE A 15 -16.24 57.23 -26.35
C ILE A 15 -14.83 56.70 -26.03
N LEU A 16 -13.82 57.59 -25.95
CA LEU A 16 -12.46 57.23 -25.55
C LEU A 16 -12.41 56.67 -24.13
N GLN A 17 -13.19 57.23 -23.21
CA GLN A 17 -13.23 56.83 -21.80
C GLN A 17 -13.98 55.49 -21.60
N ALA A 18 -15.08 55.28 -22.32
CA ALA A 18 -15.76 53.98 -22.36
C ALA A 18 -14.90 52.88 -23.01
N MET A 19 -14.09 53.23 -24.02
CA MET A 19 -13.15 52.31 -24.65
C MET A 19 -12.00 51.94 -23.71
N SER A 20 -11.44 52.89 -22.94
CA SER A 20 -10.41 52.59 -21.95
C SER A 20 -10.96 51.71 -20.83
N ASP A 21 -12.17 51.99 -20.33
CA ASP A 21 -12.78 51.20 -19.26
C ASP A 21 -13.04 49.76 -19.70
N MET A 22 -13.60 49.55 -20.90
CA MET A 22 -13.76 48.22 -21.48
C MET A 22 -12.42 47.49 -21.64
N LEU A 23 -11.37 48.18 -22.07
CA LEU A 23 -10.01 47.63 -22.14
C LEU A 23 -9.48 47.20 -20.77
N PHE A 24 -9.68 48.00 -19.72
CA PHE A 24 -9.28 47.64 -18.36
C PHE A 24 -10.05 46.42 -17.83
N TYR A 25 -11.36 46.32 -18.07
CA TYR A 25 -12.15 45.15 -17.66
C TYR A 25 -11.72 43.87 -18.40
N VAL A 26 -11.43 43.97 -19.71
CA VAL A 26 -10.91 42.84 -20.49
C VAL A 26 -9.54 42.40 -19.98
N LEU A 27 -8.63 43.34 -19.69
CA LEU A 27 -7.31 43.04 -19.13
C LEU A 27 -7.39 42.40 -17.74
N LEU A 28 -8.30 42.89 -16.89
CA LEU A 28 -8.54 42.31 -15.56
C LEU A 28 -9.07 40.88 -15.68
N ALA A 29 -10.07 40.64 -16.53
CA ALA A 29 -10.63 39.30 -16.75
C ALA A 29 -9.56 38.30 -17.25
N VAL A 30 -8.72 38.73 -18.20
CA VAL A 30 -7.60 37.91 -18.71
C VAL A 30 -6.59 37.61 -17.60
N SER A 31 -6.24 38.60 -16.77
CA SER A 31 -5.31 38.40 -15.65
C SER A 31 -5.82 37.37 -14.63
N VAL A 32 -7.12 37.41 -14.30
CA VAL A 32 -7.75 36.45 -13.38
C VAL A 32 -7.75 35.05 -13.97
N LEU A 33 -8.06 34.90 -15.26
CA LEU A 33 -8.00 33.60 -15.94
C LEU A 33 -6.59 33.01 -15.95
N VAL A 34 -5.57 33.84 -16.19
CA VAL A 34 -4.16 33.39 -16.14
C VAL A 34 -3.78 32.96 -14.72
N ILE A 35 -4.16 33.70 -13.69
CA ILE A 35 -3.87 33.34 -12.29
C ILE A 35 -4.54 32.02 -11.91
N VAL A 36 -5.82 31.83 -12.25
CA VAL A 36 -6.56 30.57 -11.99
C VAL A 36 -5.93 29.40 -12.73
N PHE A 37 -5.52 29.60 -13.99
CA PHE A 37 -4.84 28.59 -14.79
C PHE A 37 -3.50 28.17 -14.16
N LEU A 38 -2.67 29.14 -13.76
CA LEU A 38 -1.38 28.89 -13.11
C LEU A 38 -1.53 28.19 -11.76
N LEU A 39 -2.51 28.59 -10.94
CA LEU A 39 -2.79 27.93 -9.67
C LEU A 39 -3.22 26.48 -9.88
N ASN A 40 -4.14 26.22 -10.82
CA ASN A 40 -4.61 24.86 -11.11
C ASN A 40 -3.47 23.98 -11.67
N TRP A 41 -2.65 24.53 -12.56
CA TRP A 41 -1.44 23.88 -13.07
C TRP A 41 -0.49 23.51 -11.93
N PHE A 42 -0.22 24.45 -11.02
CA PHE A 42 0.69 24.24 -9.90
C PHE A 42 0.18 23.22 -8.87
N ILE A 43 -1.13 23.23 -8.59
CA ILE A 43 -1.77 22.24 -7.71
C ILE A 43 -1.70 20.84 -8.34
N ARG A 44 -2.02 20.71 -9.64
CA ARG A 44 -1.89 19.42 -10.36
C ARG A 44 -0.45 18.93 -10.38
N TRP A 45 0.52 19.81 -10.63
CA TRP A 45 1.94 19.45 -10.64
C TRP A 45 2.39 18.93 -9.27
N LYS A 46 2.06 19.63 -8.17
CA LYS A 46 2.41 19.17 -6.82
C LYS A 46 1.66 17.89 -6.41
N ALA A 47 0.41 17.71 -6.86
CA ALA A 47 -0.34 16.49 -6.61
C ALA A 47 0.28 15.27 -7.32
N TYR A 48 0.76 15.45 -8.55
CA TYR A 48 1.44 14.42 -9.33
C TYR A 48 2.74 13.95 -8.67
N GLY A 49 3.58 14.87 -8.19
CA GLY A 49 4.82 14.49 -7.48
C GLY A 49 4.56 13.81 -6.12
N ARG A 50 3.44 14.14 -5.45
CA ARG A 50 3.11 13.59 -4.13
C ARG A 50 2.59 12.15 -4.23
N THR A 51 1.88 11.79 -5.30
CA THR A 51 1.41 10.41 -5.55
C THR A 51 2.56 9.48 -5.93
N GLU A 52 3.52 9.93 -6.74
CA GLU A 52 4.72 9.16 -7.08
C GLU A 52 5.62 8.96 -5.86
N ALA A 53 5.89 10.01 -5.08
CA ALA A 53 6.70 9.89 -3.86
C ALA A 53 6.04 8.98 -2.80
N ALA A 54 4.70 8.99 -2.71
CA ALA A 54 3.97 8.08 -1.81
C ALA A 54 4.05 6.62 -2.30
N ARG A 55 3.91 6.37 -3.61
CA ARG A 55 4.08 5.05 -4.21
C ARG A 55 5.49 4.51 -4.03
N HIS A 56 6.52 5.31 -4.33
CA HIS A 56 7.92 4.93 -4.12
C HIS A 56 8.24 4.63 -2.65
N LYS A 57 7.65 5.37 -1.70
CA LYS A 57 7.80 5.07 -0.25
C LYS A 57 7.09 3.79 0.15
N ALA A 58 5.89 3.52 -0.38
CA ALA A 58 5.15 2.28 -0.13
C ALA A 58 5.89 1.06 -0.72
N ASP A 59 6.41 1.16 -1.94
CA ASP A 59 7.19 0.10 -2.59
C ASP A 59 8.53 -0.11 -1.89
N ALA A 60 9.21 0.96 -1.47
CA ALA A 60 10.44 0.86 -0.68
C ALA A 60 10.19 0.24 0.70
N ALA A 61 9.05 0.52 1.35
CA ALA A 61 8.65 -0.11 2.60
C ALA A 61 8.33 -1.60 2.40
N ARG A 62 7.64 -1.97 1.32
CA ARG A 62 7.36 -3.37 0.95
C ARG A 62 8.64 -4.14 0.62
N ARG A 63 9.56 -3.53 -0.14
CA ARG A 63 10.88 -4.11 -0.45
C ARG A 63 11.74 -4.24 0.80
N LYS A 64 11.72 -3.25 1.71
CA LYS A 64 12.40 -3.33 3.01
C LYS A 64 11.77 -4.37 3.93
N ALA A 65 10.46 -4.59 3.88
CA ALA A 65 9.80 -5.69 4.58
C ALA A 65 10.19 -7.05 4.00
N ALA A 66 10.35 -7.16 2.67
CA ALA A 66 10.84 -8.37 2.01
C ALA A 66 12.35 -8.62 2.25
N THR A 67 13.18 -7.58 2.40
CA THR A 67 14.61 -7.73 2.69
C THR A 67 14.92 -7.89 4.18
N LYS A 68 14.13 -7.26 5.07
CA LYS A 68 14.24 -7.45 6.53
C LYS A 68 13.47 -8.69 7.01
N GLY A 69 12.62 -9.26 6.16
CA GLY A 69 11.78 -10.42 6.40
C GLY A 69 12.19 -11.62 5.54
N LEU A 70 13.27 -12.28 5.97
CA LEU A 70 13.49 -13.71 5.83
C LEU A 70 13.60 -14.30 4.40
N ILE A 71 14.76 -14.91 4.13
CA ILE A 71 14.73 -16.29 3.63
C ILE A 71 13.87 -17.07 4.64
N VAL A 72 12.57 -17.20 4.38
CA VAL A 72 11.65 -17.87 5.30
C VAL A 72 11.97 -19.34 5.21
N THR A 73 12.66 -19.87 6.21
CA THR A 73 12.90 -21.31 6.27
C THR A 73 11.62 -22.00 6.69
N CYS A 74 11.23 -23.05 5.97
CA CYS A 74 10.09 -23.87 6.37
C CYS A 74 10.38 -24.49 7.75
N PRO A 75 9.48 -24.36 8.75
CA PRO A 75 9.72 -24.89 10.10
C PRO A 75 9.71 -26.43 10.17
N LEU A 76 9.30 -27.12 9.10
CA LEU A 76 9.28 -28.58 9.03
C LEU A 76 10.52 -29.16 8.38
N CYS A 77 10.95 -28.61 7.25
CA CYS A 77 12.03 -29.17 6.44
C CYS A 77 13.27 -28.28 6.35
N ASN A 78 13.23 -27.08 6.93
CA ASN A 78 14.27 -26.06 6.85
C ASN A 78 14.66 -25.66 5.41
N SER A 79 13.84 -26.00 4.41
CA SER A 79 14.02 -25.49 3.05
C SER A 79 13.81 -23.99 3.01
N ARG A 80 14.56 -23.31 2.14
CA ARG A 80 14.47 -21.86 1.95
C ARG A 80 13.28 -21.58 1.02
N LEU A 81 12.26 -20.88 1.50
CA LEU A 81 11.20 -20.38 0.60
C LEU A 81 11.75 -19.25 -0.26
N MET A 82 11.52 -19.36 -1.56
CA MET A 82 11.78 -18.28 -2.51
C MET A 82 10.68 -17.21 -2.46
N PRO A 83 10.95 -15.97 -2.92
CA PRO A 83 9.94 -14.93 -2.99
C PRO A 83 8.77 -15.36 -3.88
N GLY A 84 7.58 -15.56 -3.29
CA GLY A 84 6.37 -16.02 -3.99
C GLY A 84 5.94 -17.44 -3.61
N GLU A 85 6.78 -18.20 -2.92
CA GLU A 85 6.37 -19.46 -2.30
C GLU A 85 5.76 -19.20 -0.92
N GLU A 86 4.63 -19.83 -0.64
CA GLU A 86 3.91 -19.65 0.63
C GLU A 86 3.75 -20.97 1.39
N LEU A 87 3.72 -20.88 2.72
CA LEU A 87 3.42 -22.01 3.59
C LEU A 87 1.94 -22.35 3.52
N VAL A 88 1.64 -23.62 3.22
CA VAL A 88 0.29 -24.16 3.27
C VAL A 88 -0.15 -24.24 4.73
N SER A 89 -1.05 -23.34 5.12
CA SER A 89 -1.60 -23.26 6.46
C SER A 89 -3.12 -23.08 6.44
N ARG A 90 -3.80 -23.50 7.51
CA ARG A 90 -5.25 -23.34 7.69
C ARG A 90 -5.51 -22.62 9.01
N VAL A 91 -6.36 -21.61 8.98
CA VAL A 91 -6.81 -20.85 10.16
C VAL A 91 -8.29 -21.16 10.38
N TYR A 92 -8.65 -21.61 11.58
CA TYR A 92 -10.01 -22.11 11.85
C TYR A 92 -11.00 -21.03 12.30
N ARG A 93 -10.51 -19.88 12.78
CA ARG A 93 -11.35 -18.81 13.34
C ARG A 93 -11.33 -17.56 12.45
N PRO A 94 -12.41 -16.76 12.45
CA PRO A 94 -12.44 -15.49 11.71
C PRO A 94 -11.38 -14.52 12.24
N MET A 95 -10.88 -13.65 11.36
CA MET A 95 -9.71 -12.80 11.63
C MET A 95 -9.88 -11.74 12.73
N ASP A 96 -11.08 -11.57 13.27
CA ASP A 96 -11.45 -10.55 14.26
C ASP A 96 -10.99 -10.88 15.69
N VAL A 97 -10.60 -12.13 15.95
CA VAL A 97 -10.21 -12.59 17.29
C VAL A 97 -8.71 -12.37 17.54
N PRO A 98 -8.29 -11.91 18.74
CA PRO A 98 -6.87 -11.67 19.05
C PRO A 98 -6.01 -12.94 19.07
N ASP A 99 -6.58 -14.10 19.42
CA ASP A 99 -5.92 -15.41 19.39
C ASP A 99 -6.69 -16.36 18.45
N GLN A 100 -5.97 -16.89 17.46
CA GLN A 100 -6.50 -17.82 16.47
C GLN A 100 -5.65 -19.08 16.40
N LEU A 101 -6.32 -20.22 16.43
CA LEU A 101 -5.67 -21.50 16.18
C LEU A 101 -5.41 -21.65 14.67
N CYS A 102 -4.17 -21.95 14.33
CA CYS A 102 -3.75 -22.27 12.97
C CYS A 102 -2.98 -23.58 12.90
N THR A 103 -3.12 -24.27 11.78
CA THR A 103 -2.38 -25.49 11.48
C THR A 103 -1.51 -25.27 10.25
N ILE A 104 -0.26 -25.71 10.33
CA ILE A 104 0.73 -25.55 9.25
C ILE A 104 1.06 -26.94 8.71
N ASN A 105 0.73 -27.16 7.44
CA ASN A 105 0.95 -28.44 6.76
C ASN A 105 2.38 -28.55 6.20
N GLY A 106 2.92 -27.42 5.73
CA GLY A 106 4.28 -27.32 5.21
C GLY A 106 4.44 -26.36 4.03
N CYS A 107 5.60 -26.42 3.38
CA CYS A 107 5.92 -25.69 2.16
C CYS A 107 5.70 -26.58 0.92
N PRO A 108 5.69 -26.00 -0.30
CA PRO A 108 5.57 -26.77 -1.54
C PRO A 108 6.59 -27.92 -1.70
N HIS A 109 7.79 -27.80 -1.11
CA HIS A 109 8.83 -28.85 -1.18
C HIS A 109 8.58 -30.05 -0.25
N CYS A 110 7.80 -29.86 0.82
CA CYS A 110 7.56 -30.91 1.82
C CYS A 110 6.10 -31.39 1.90
N TYR A 111 5.20 -30.76 1.14
CA TYR A 111 3.78 -31.06 1.09
C TYR A 111 3.24 -30.70 -0.31
N PRO A 112 2.46 -31.57 -0.99
CA PRO A 112 1.85 -32.81 -0.50
C PRO A 112 2.77 -34.04 -0.53
N SER A 113 3.86 -34.03 -1.31
CA SER A 113 4.89 -35.08 -1.34
C SER A 113 6.25 -34.45 -1.06
N PRO A 114 7.06 -34.99 -0.13
CA PRO A 114 8.39 -34.47 0.12
C PRO A 114 9.31 -34.83 -1.04
N GLU A 115 10.14 -33.88 -1.46
CA GLU A 115 11.25 -34.15 -2.38
C GLU A 115 12.25 -35.15 -1.73
N PRO A 116 12.93 -35.98 -2.55
CA PRO A 116 13.87 -36.96 -2.06
C PRO A 116 15.02 -36.31 -1.28
N GLY A 117 15.25 -36.76 -0.05
CA GLY A 117 16.28 -36.23 0.85
C GLY A 117 15.77 -35.21 1.87
N ILE A 118 14.52 -34.75 1.77
CA ILE A 118 13.93 -33.83 2.73
C ILE A 118 13.28 -34.60 3.90
N ARG A 119 13.63 -34.22 5.14
CA ARG A 119 13.03 -34.76 6.36
C ARG A 119 12.15 -33.71 7.02
N ARG A 120 10.96 -34.12 7.49
CA ARG A 120 10.05 -33.28 8.27
C ARG A 120 10.33 -33.49 9.74
N VAL A 121 10.89 -32.49 10.42
CA VAL A 121 11.25 -32.53 11.84
C VAL A 121 10.44 -31.47 12.59
N CYS A 122 9.88 -31.83 13.74
CA CYS A 122 9.18 -30.87 14.58
C CYS A 122 10.21 -29.96 15.29
N PRO A 123 10.07 -28.62 15.21
CA PRO A 123 11.00 -27.71 15.88
C PRO A 123 10.89 -27.75 17.41
N VAL A 124 9.78 -28.27 17.96
CA VAL A 124 9.53 -28.32 19.41
C VAL A 124 10.04 -29.62 20.02
N CYS A 125 9.64 -30.78 19.49
CA CYS A 125 10.02 -32.08 20.06
C CYS A 125 11.12 -32.83 19.29
N GLY A 126 11.64 -32.29 18.17
CA GLY A 126 12.75 -32.88 17.40
C GLY A 126 12.43 -34.21 16.71
N LYS A 127 11.19 -34.70 16.81
CA LYS A 127 10.76 -35.96 16.20
C LYS A 127 10.38 -35.76 14.73
N ASN A 128 10.51 -36.83 13.96
CA ASN A 128 10.02 -36.87 12.59
C ASN A 128 8.50 -36.78 12.56
N VAL A 129 7.98 -35.84 11.78
CA VAL A 129 6.54 -35.63 11.59
C VAL A 129 6.11 -36.42 10.35
N PRO A 130 5.20 -37.40 10.46
CA PRO A 130 4.75 -38.15 9.30
C PRO A 130 4.00 -37.26 8.30
N LEU A 131 3.91 -37.70 7.06
CA LEU A 131 3.28 -36.94 5.98
C LEU A 131 1.75 -37.05 6.01
N LYS A 132 1.24 -38.22 6.41
CA LYS A 132 -0.19 -38.47 6.58
C LYS A 132 -0.66 -37.89 7.91
N ASP A 133 -1.66 -37.01 7.85
CA ASP A 133 -2.45 -36.48 8.96
C ASP A 133 -1.69 -35.69 10.05
N ALA A 134 -0.37 -35.58 9.98
CA ALA A 134 0.42 -34.83 10.95
C ALA A 134 0.82 -33.44 10.43
N HIS A 135 0.43 -32.44 11.22
CA HIS A 135 0.63 -31.02 10.97
C HIS A 135 1.24 -30.35 12.20
N LEU A 136 1.81 -29.16 12.00
CA LEU A 136 2.19 -28.30 13.11
C LEU A 136 0.97 -27.54 13.60
N ILE A 137 0.86 -27.41 14.91
CA ILE A 137 -0.14 -26.61 15.60
C ILE A 137 0.55 -25.30 15.99
N ALA A 138 -0.05 -24.20 15.60
CA ALA A 138 0.45 -22.86 15.88
C ALA A 138 -0.70 -21.94 16.31
N ARG A 139 -0.33 -20.85 16.97
CA ARG A 139 -1.25 -19.76 17.31
C ARG A 139 -0.87 -18.52 16.54
N LEU A 140 -1.86 -17.93 15.90
CA LEU A 140 -1.78 -16.65 15.21
C LEU A 140 -2.32 -15.57 16.14
N PHE A 141 -1.43 -14.67 16.54
CA PHE A 141 -1.78 -13.50 17.34
C PHE A 141 -1.96 -12.28 16.43
N ASN A 142 -3.14 -11.67 16.50
CA ASN A 142 -3.45 -10.43 15.80
C ASN A 142 -3.33 -9.26 16.78
N TYR A 143 -2.31 -8.43 16.59
CA TYR A 143 -2.15 -7.19 17.36
C TYR A 143 -3.03 -6.08 16.78
N LYS A 144 -3.44 -5.13 17.64
CA LYS A 144 -4.27 -3.96 17.26
C LYS A 144 -3.62 -3.10 16.16
N ASP A 145 -2.30 -3.13 16.04
CA ASP A 145 -1.53 -2.44 15.00
C ASP A 145 -1.56 -3.12 13.63
N GLY A 146 -2.39 -4.17 13.45
CA GLY A 146 -2.48 -4.95 12.21
C GLY A 146 -1.30 -5.91 11.97
N LYS A 147 -0.31 -5.92 12.86
CA LYS A 147 0.80 -6.89 12.83
C LYS A 147 0.31 -8.25 13.28
N LYS A 148 0.70 -9.28 12.54
CA LYS A 148 0.37 -10.67 12.83
C LYS A 148 1.64 -11.44 13.20
N HIS A 149 1.57 -12.21 14.27
CA HIS A 149 2.68 -13.05 14.71
C HIS A 149 2.22 -14.49 14.88
N VAL A 150 2.95 -15.42 14.27
CA VAL A 150 2.68 -16.85 14.40
C VAL A 150 3.68 -17.45 15.38
N ILE A 151 3.17 -18.18 16.37
CA ILE A 151 4.00 -18.94 17.30
C ILE A 151 3.67 -20.42 17.13
N VAL A 152 4.66 -21.23 16.74
CA VAL A 152 4.51 -22.68 16.64
C VAL A 152 4.50 -23.28 18.03
N THR A 153 3.42 -23.96 18.39
CA THR A 153 3.23 -24.58 19.71
C THR A 153 3.76 -26.01 19.75
N GLY A 154 3.61 -26.77 18.66
CA GLY A 154 4.04 -28.17 18.59
C GLY A 154 3.58 -28.87 17.32
N CYS A 155 3.76 -30.19 17.24
CA CYS A 155 3.10 -31.04 16.24
C CYS A 155 1.98 -31.87 16.88
N THR A 156 1.16 -32.51 16.05
CA THR A 156 0.12 -33.46 16.49
C THR A 156 0.62 -34.49 17.50
N GLU A 157 1.85 -34.98 17.35
CA GLU A 157 2.45 -35.96 18.26
C GLU A 157 2.95 -35.36 19.58
N CYS A 158 3.47 -34.12 19.57
CA CYS A 158 3.88 -33.48 20.82
C CYS A 158 2.63 -33.10 21.66
N CYS A 159 1.53 -32.69 21.01
CA CYS A 159 0.31 -32.23 21.68
C CYS A 159 -0.64 -33.35 22.13
N LYS A 160 -0.51 -34.59 21.60
CA LYS A 160 -1.29 -35.75 22.06
C LYS A 160 -0.91 -36.25 23.46
N LYS A 161 0.30 -35.94 23.93
CA LYS A 161 0.87 -36.48 25.17
C LYS A 161 0.53 -35.69 26.44
N HIS A 162 -0.44 -34.76 26.37
CA HIS A 162 -0.71 -33.82 27.44
C HIS A 162 -2.07 -34.01 28.09
#